data_AF-A0A9P5J300-F1
#
_entry.id   AF-A0A9P5J300-F1
#
_cell.length_a   1.000
_cell.length_b   1.000
_cell.length_c   1.000
_cell.angle_alpha   90.00
_cell.angle_beta   90.00
_cell.angle_gamma   90.00
#
_symmetry.space_group_name_H-M   'P 1'
#
loop_
_entity.id
_entity.type
_entity.pdbx_description
1 polymer ?
#
loop_
_entity_poly.entity_id
_entity_poly.type
_entity_poly.pdbx_seq_one_letter_code
_entity_poly.pdbx_strand_id
1 'polypeptide(L)'
;MFDRVRGVAGAEKASPEWETRTNDTSIPSSFRSKLPNEEFTVARLLQSRVHLPRDRDFASVSRNPTPSVSTQAPTMSDLDAYRAPIPKDRKYIAALRDVVNQRDVGGRSFPSPFSSKHRLPLWLANYWATVVSMRDVIRAYEVAAGWLDTHRRELSGGLADHLQNVWEQSSWHNLREQLPEAVGDAYVPDAERLLDLLSDTAWMQDDVLDLMMRRLAMKVEGDPNVRVLLRTLRFWRELGGLYASNGGFNETLYPNLTEAVIAARQGIEIAFIVSDEDENNVMGSHWTACVLDVRHRTYRFGDSLDMDPPPALQPCLENWLYSVGLLPPGEPLRRDRDLEHRIQADASSCGFIAVNMLEHYVLPDQMIWTPHANAHLRVAKYIELMAYNPNMRMVGSCCALLS
;
A
#
# COMPACT_ATOMS: atom_id res chain seq x y z
N MET A 1 51.83 -24.59 69.49
CA MET A 1 50.95 -23.42 69.75
C MET A 1 50.73 -22.74 68.41
N PHE A 2 49.62 -23.08 67.77
CA PHE A 2 49.20 -22.53 66.48
C PHE A 2 48.43 -21.25 66.75
N ASP A 3 48.71 -20.18 66.01
CA ASP A 3 47.70 -19.16 65.78
C ASP A 3 47.61 -18.80 64.29
N ARG A 4 46.39 -18.99 63.78
CA ARG A 4 45.91 -18.74 62.43
C ARG A 4 45.59 -17.27 62.28
N VAL A 5 46.13 -16.61 61.26
CA VAL A 5 45.55 -15.37 60.73
C VAL A 5 44.76 -15.73 59.47
N ARG A 6 43.44 -15.54 59.58
CA ARG A 6 42.44 -15.77 58.52
C ARG A 6 42.57 -14.72 57.42
N GLY A 7 42.59 -15.18 56.17
CA GLY A 7 42.44 -14.35 54.98
C GLY A 7 41.03 -13.78 54.87
N VAL A 8 40.96 -12.52 54.46
CA VAL A 8 39.72 -11.84 54.08
C VAL A 8 39.48 -12.12 52.60
N ALA A 9 38.47 -12.93 52.31
CA ALA A 9 37.96 -13.15 50.96
C ALA A 9 37.26 -11.86 50.49
N GLY A 10 37.77 -11.26 49.42
CA GLY A 10 37.11 -10.17 48.72
C GLY A 10 35.85 -10.69 48.04
N ALA A 11 34.71 -10.09 48.38
CA ALA A 11 33.47 -10.33 47.66
C ALA A 11 33.61 -9.74 46.24
N GLU A 12 33.71 -10.61 45.22
CA GLU A 12 33.44 -10.24 43.84
C GLU A 12 32.02 -9.67 43.77
N LYS A 13 31.92 -8.35 43.61
CA LYS A 13 30.66 -7.73 43.20
C LYS A 13 30.32 -8.31 41.83
N ALA A 14 29.21 -9.04 41.75
CA ALA A 14 28.63 -9.45 40.48
C ALA A 14 28.61 -8.23 39.56
N SER A 15 29.39 -8.28 38.48
CA SER A 15 29.33 -7.29 37.40
C SER A 15 27.87 -7.28 36.92
N PRO A 16 27.22 -6.11 36.86
CA PRO A 16 25.82 -6.05 36.48
C PRO A 16 25.61 -6.67 35.09
N GLU A 17 24.63 -7.57 34.95
CA GLU A 17 24.28 -8.26 33.69
C GLU A 17 24.03 -7.31 32.49
N TRP A 18 23.93 -5.99 32.70
CA TRP A 18 23.81 -5.01 31.63
C TRP A 18 25.13 -4.71 30.89
N GLU A 19 26.30 -5.12 31.40
CA GLU A 19 27.59 -4.80 30.76
C GLU A 19 27.90 -5.65 29.50
N THR A 20 27.22 -6.78 29.26
CA THR A 20 27.52 -7.69 28.13
C THR A 20 26.55 -7.62 26.94
N ARG A 21 25.45 -6.87 27.02
CA ARG A 21 24.53 -6.66 25.89
C ARG A 21 25.00 -5.52 25.00
N THR A 22 26.01 -5.74 24.16
CA THR A 22 26.64 -4.61 23.45
C THR A 22 26.01 -4.20 22.14
N ASN A 23 25.24 -5.04 21.43
CA ASN A 23 24.62 -4.67 20.13
C ASN A 23 23.19 -5.21 19.94
N ASP A 24 22.46 -5.52 21.01
CA ASP A 24 21.11 -6.07 20.88
C ASP A 24 20.11 -4.98 20.47
N THR A 25 19.62 -5.06 19.23
CA THR A 25 18.61 -4.17 18.67
C THR A 25 17.19 -4.71 18.86
N SER A 26 17.04 -5.95 19.37
CA SER A 26 15.73 -6.56 19.59
C SER A 26 15.04 -5.94 20.81
N ILE A 27 13.72 -5.79 20.73
CA ILE A 27 12.93 -5.26 21.85
C ILE A 27 12.97 -6.30 22.99
N PRO A 28 13.45 -5.94 24.19
CA PRO A 28 13.52 -6.90 25.29
C PRO A 28 12.14 -7.49 25.61
N SER A 29 12.09 -8.78 25.92
CA SER A 29 10.83 -9.52 26.15
C SER A 29 9.90 -8.86 27.18
N SER A 30 10.46 -8.25 28.23
CA SER A 30 9.72 -7.52 29.27
C SER A 30 9.01 -6.25 28.78
N PHE A 31 9.46 -5.64 27.69
CA PHE A 31 8.79 -4.52 27.03
C PHE A 31 7.93 -5.00 25.86
N ARG A 32 8.36 -6.07 25.18
CA ARG A 32 7.60 -6.70 24.11
C ARG A 32 6.24 -7.21 24.59
N SER A 33 6.18 -7.79 25.78
CA SER A 33 4.93 -8.25 26.41
C SER A 33 3.94 -7.14 26.76
N LYS A 34 4.36 -5.87 26.67
CA LYS A 34 3.49 -4.69 26.88
C LYS A 34 2.84 -4.19 25.59
N LEU A 35 3.31 -4.68 24.45
CA LEU A 35 2.70 -4.41 23.14
C LEU A 35 1.63 -5.47 22.85
N PRO A 36 0.62 -5.16 22.02
CA PRO A 36 -0.28 -6.18 21.46
C PRO A 36 0.53 -7.32 20.84
N ASN A 37 0.10 -8.57 21.06
CA ASN A 37 0.72 -9.72 20.41
C ASN A 37 0.56 -9.56 18.87
N GLU A 38 1.59 -9.92 18.10
CA GLU A 38 1.55 -9.94 16.63
C GLU A 38 0.47 -10.89 16.11
N GLU A 39 0.12 -11.92 16.87
CA GLU A 39 -0.99 -12.83 16.57
C GLU A 39 -2.37 -12.21 16.84
N PHE A 40 -2.45 -10.98 17.35
CA PHE A 40 -3.75 -10.31 17.47
C PHE A 40 -4.34 -10.13 16.07
N THR A 41 -5.60 -10.49 15.96
CA THR A 41 -6.42 -10.19 14.79
C THR A 41 -6.70 -8.69 14.74
N VAL A 42 -7.01 -8.14 13.57
CA VAL A 42 -7.44 -6.73 13.45
C VAL A 42 -8.59 -6.42 14.41
N ALA A 43 -9.63 -7.25 14.47
CA ALA A 43 -10.77 -7.03 15.36
C ALA A 43 -10.36 -6.96 16.85
N ARG A 44 -9.55 -7.92 17.31
CA ARG A 44 -8.99 -7.92 18.68
C ARG A 44 -8.09 -6.72 18.95
N LEU A 45 -7.32 -6.26 17.96
CA LEU A 45 -6.46 -5.08 18.08
C LEU A 45 -7.31 -3.82 18.31
N LEU A 46 -8.39 -3.63 17.54
CA LEU A 46 -9.33 -2.52 17.69
C LEU A 46 -10.06 -2.54 19.05
N GLN A 47 -10.42 -3.73 19.54
CA GLN A 47 -11.03 -3.89 20.86
C GLN A 47 -10.03 -3.73 22.01
N SER A 48 -8.73 -3.83 21.72
CA SER A 48 -7.71 -3.78 22.74
C SER A 48 -7.64 -2.36 23.31
N ARG A 49 -7.92 -2.20 24.60
CA ARG A 49 -7.70 -0.93 25.32
C ARG A 49 -6.22 -0.69 25.61
N VAL A 50 -5.32 -1.19 24.75
CA VAL A 50 -3.89 -1.11 24.98
C VAL A 50 -3.47 0.34 24.86
N HIS A 51 -3.09 0.93 26.00
CA HIS A 51 -2.61 2.29 26.05
C HIS A 51 -1.21 2.38 25.45
N LEU A 52 -1.14 2.65 24.14
CA LEU A 52 0.13 2.92 23.47
C LEU A 52 0.70 4.28 23.93
N PRO A 53 2.01 4.39 24.26
CA PRO A 53 2.62 5.59 24.86
C PRO A 53 2.47 6.86 24.01
N ARG A 54 1.59 7.80 24.39
CA ARG A 54 1.19 8.97 23.56
C ARG A 54 2.38 9.73 22.96
N ASP A 55 2.20 10.23 21.74
CA ASP A 55 3.12 11.19 21.16
C ASP A 55 3.18 12.43 22.03
N ARG A 56 4.36 13.03 22.14
CA ARG A 56 4.53 14.29 22.87
C ARG A 56 4.91 15.38 21.89
N ASP A 57 4.10 16.44 21.85
CA ASP A 57 4.42 17.65 21.10
C ASP A 57 5.66 18.30 21.69
N PHE A 58 6.73 18.34 20.90
CA PHE A 58 7.89 19.15 21.22
C PHE A 58 8.19 20.05 20.04
N ALA A 59 8.00 21.36 20.25
CA ALA A 59 8.39 22.40 19.30
C ALA A 59 9.92 22.53 19.12
N SER A 60 10.71 21.73 19.85
CA SER A 60 12.17 21.89 19.98
C SER A 60 13.00 20.64 19.72
N VAL A 61 12.44 19.57 19.12
CA VAL A 61 13.32 18.56 18.50
C VAL A 61 14.12 19.30 17.43
N SER A 62 15.45 19.26 17.53
CA SER A 62 16.34 19.85 16.52
C SER A 62 15.80 19.47 15.14
N ARG A 63 15.62 20.46 14.26
CA ARG A 63 14.81 20.33 13.04
C ARG A 63 15.34 19.35 11.98
N ASN A 64 16.37 18.56 12.26
CA ASN A 64 16.78 17.33 11.56
C ASN A 64 18.20 16.91 12.00
N PRO A 65 18.43 16.34 13.20
CA PRO A 65 19.66 15.59 13.41
C PRO A 65 19.55 14.33 12.56
N THR A 66 20.43 14.19 11.56
CA THR A 66 20.65 12.90 10.90
C THR A 66 20.82 11.84 11.99
N PRO A 67 19.95 10.80 12.04
CA PRO A 67 20.03 9.78 13.08
C PRO A 67 21.43 9.19 13.11
N SER A 68 22.01 9.11 14.30
CA SER A 68 23.36 8.58 14.49
C SER A 68 23.40 7.68 15.70
N VAL A 69 24.21 6.64 15.59
CA VAL A 69 24.55 5.72 16.68
C VAL A 69 25.84 6.19 17.36
N SER A 70 26.03 5.80 18.61
CA SER A 70 27.18 6.14 19.44
C SER A 70 27.78 4.89 20.05
N THR A 71 29.11 4.83 20.11
CA THR A 71 29.85 3.78 20.81
C THR A 71 29.76 3.89 22.34
N GLN A 72 29.21 4.99 22.86
CA GLN A 72 28.98 5.17 24.29
C GLN A 72 27.79 4.32 24.76
N ALA A 73 27.86 3.81 25.99
CA ALA A 73 26.76 3.07 26.59
C ALA A 73 25.52 3.99 26.78
N PRO A 74 24.30 3.42 26.83
CA PRO A 74 23.10 4.16 27.20
C PRO A 74 23.28 4.82 28.57
N THR A 75 22.80 6.06 28.72
CA THR A 75 22.85 6.79 30.01
C THR A 75 21.59 6.59 30.83
N MET A 76 20.54 5.99 30.26
CA MET A 76 19.26 5.73 30.89
C MET A 76 19.10 4.24 31.15
N SER A 77 18.43 3.89 32.24
CA SER A 77 18.00 2.51 32.46
C SER A 77 16.98 2.11 31.40
N ASP A 78 16.85 0.81 31.14
CA ASP A 78 15.84 0.30 30.20
C ASP A 78 14.40 0.74 30.59
N LEU A 79 14.09 0.80 31.89
CA LEU A 79 12.78 1.23 32.37
C LEU A 79 12.53 2.72 32.12
N ASP A 80 13.55 3.56 32.31
CA ASP A 80 13.44 4.99 32.03
C ASP A 80 13.41 5.26 30.53
N ALA A 81 14.18 4.50 29.74
CA ALA A 81 14.17 4.56 28.29
C ALA A 81 12.80 4.16 27.72
N TYR A 82 12.18 3.11 28.26
CA TYR A 82 10.81 2.71 27.90
C TYR A 82 9.77 3.80 28.16
N ARG A 83 9.97 4.60 29.22
CA ARG A 83 9.10 5.74 29.57
C ARG A 83 9.40 7.00 28.75
N ALA A 84 10.45 6.99 27.93
CA ALA A 84 10.75 8.11 27.06
C ALA A 84 9.60 8.34 26.07
N PRO A 85 9.25 9.60 25.78
CA PRO A 85 8.23 9.92 24.79
C PRO A 85 8.64 9.41 23.41
N ILE A 86 7.65 9.17 22.55
CA ILE A 86 7.89 8.78 21.16
C ILE A 86 8.03 10.05 20.31
N PRO A 87 9.06 10.17 19.45
CA PRO A 87 9.19 11.29 18.53
C PRO A 87 7.98 11.37 17.58
N LYS A 88 7.46 12.58 17.32
CA LYS A 88 6.40 12.76 16.33
C LYS A 88 6.86 12.61 14.88
N ASP A 89 8.14 12.88 14.64
CA ASP A 89 8.71 12.79 13.30
C ASP A 89 8.93 11.33 12.90
N ARG A 90 8.04 10.85 12.02
CA ARG A 90 8.09 9.49 11.48
C ARG A 90 9.30 9.25 10.59
N LYS A 91 9.77 10.28 9.86
CA LYS A 91 10.96 10.16 9.01
C LYS A 91 12.19 9.94 9.89
N TYR A 92 12.27 10.66 11.01
CA TYR A 92 13.32 10.43 12.00
C TYR A 92 13.28 8.99 12.57
N ILE A 93 12.10 8.49 12.98
CA ILE A 93 11.96 7.14 13.52
C ILE A 93 12.35 6.08 12.48
N ALA A 94 11.89 6.22 11.23
CA ALA A 94 12.24 5.31 10.14
C ALA A 94 13.75 5.31 9.88
N ALA A 95 14.34 6.49 9.69
CA ALA A 95 15.77 6.62 9.44
C ALA A 95 16.62 6.12 10.62
N LEU A 96 16.19 6.35 11.87
CA LEU A 96 16.86 5.80 13.05
C LEU A 96 16.79 4.28 13.09
N ARG A 97 15.61 3.69 12.82
CA ARG A 97 15.44 2.24 12.73
C ARG A 97 16.35 1.64 11.67
N ASP A 98 16.39 2.27 10.48
CA ASP A 98 17.18 1.78 9.36
C ASP A 98 18.66 1.85 9.68
N VAL A 99 19.15 2.94 10.29
CA VAL A 99 20.52 3.02 10.81
C VAL A 99 20.76 1.90 11.81
N VAL A 100 19.95 1.75 12.85
CA VAL A 100 20.13 0.75 13.92
C VAL A 100 20.17 -0.69 13.39
N ASN A 101 19.41 -0.99 12.33
CA ASN A 101 19.32 -2.34 11.76
C ASN A 101 20.35 -2.61 10.64
N GLN A 102 21.23 -1.66 10.32
CA GLN A 102 22.35 -1.93 9.41
C GLN A 102 23.33 -2.94 10.03
N ARG A 103 23.75 -3.91 9.21
CA ARG A 103 24.83 -4.84 9.55
C ARG A 103 26.09 -4.01 9.82
N ASP A 104 26.68 -4.17 11.01
CA ASP A 104 27.91 -3.47 11.47
C ASP A 104 27.76 -2.03 12.00
N VAL A 105 26.60 -1.68 12.58
CA VAL A 105 26.39 -0.35 13.18
C VAL A 105 27.46 0.08 14.21
N GLY A 106 28.11 -0.86 14.90
CA GLY A 106 29.19 -0.62 15.87
C GLY A 106 28.84 0.25 17.08
N GLY A 107 27.61 0.77 17.14
CA GLY A 107 27.09 1.59 18.21
C GLY A 107 26.44 0.77 19.32
N ARG A 108 26.34 1.38 20.50
CA ARG A 108 25.73 0.84 21.72
C ARG A 108 24.50 1.63 22.17
N SER A 109 24.34 2.86 21.67
CA SER A 109 23.24 3.76 21.99
C SER A 109 23.03 4.78 20.88
N PHE A 110 21.97 5.60 20.98
CA PHE A 110 21.79 6.79 20.16
C PHE A 110 21.46 8.01 21.03
N PRO A 111 21.82 9.24 20.62
CA PRO A 111 21.47 10.45 21.36
C PRO A 111 19.94 10.61 21.46
N SER A 112 19.42 10.93 22.65
CA SER A 112 18.00 11.18 22.82
C SER A 112 17.57 12.41 22.01
N PRO A 113 16.50 12.33 21.19
CA PRO A 113 15.99 13.49 20.47
C PRO A 113 15.39 14.55 21.41
N PHE A 114 15.20 14.22 22.69
CA PHE A 114 14.62 15.09 23.71
C PHE A 114 15.66 15.76 24.61
N SER A 115 16.90 15.26 24.64
CA SER A 115 17.94 15.79 25.52
C SER A 115 19.32 15.36 25.04
N SER A 116 20.19 16.33 24.77
CA SER A 116 21.59 16.07 24.40
C SER A 116 22.40 15.39 25.51
N LYS A 117 21.90 15.40 26.76
CA LYS A 117 22.54 14.76 27.92
C LYS A 117 22.24 13.27 28.02
N HIS A 118 21.24 12.78 27.30
CA HIS A 118 20.79 11.40 27.42
C HIS A 118 21.10 10.59 26.17
N ARG A 119 21.45 9.32 26.38
CA ARG A 119 21.60 8.31 25.34
C ARG A 119 20.67 7.14 25.62
N LEU A 120 19.98 6.72 24.58
CA LEU A 120 18.95 5.69 24.63
C LEU A 120 19.50 4.38 24.06
N PRO A 121 19.06 3.23 24.59
CA PRO A 121 19.47 1.93 24.08
C PRO A 121 18.93 1.69 22.66
N LEU A 122 19.68 0.96 21.83
CA LEU A 122 19.36 0.76 20.41
C LEU A 122 17.98 0.12 20.18
N TRP A 123 17.59 -0.83 21.04
CA TRP A 123 16.29 -1.51 20.94
C TRP A 123 15.09 -0.55 20.94
N LEU A 124 15.26 0.65 21.52
CA LEU A 124 14.19 1.64 21.60
C LEU A 124 13.79 2.18 20.23
N ALA A 125 14.70 2.18 19.24
CA ALA A 125 14.38 2.55 17.86
C ALA A 125 13.35 1.59 17.24
N ASN A 126 13.56 0.27 17.41
CA ASN A 126 12.63 -0.76 16.96
C ASN A 126 11.32 -0.72 17.75
N TYR A 127 11.37 -0.44 19.05
CA TYR A 127 10.17 -0.24 19.87
C TYR A 127 9.32 0.94 19.39
N TRP A 128 9.92 2.12 19.19
CA TRP A 128 9.21 3.30 18.69
C TRP A 128 8.61 3.04 17.31
N ALA A 129 9.37 2.46 16.38
CA ALA A 129 8.86 2.14 15.05
C ALA A 129 7.69 1.15 15.10
N THR A 130 7.74 0.16 16.01
CA THR A 130 6.65 -0.80 16.21
C THR A 130 5.40 -0.11 16.75
N VAL A 131 5.53 0.75 17.78
CA VAL A 131 4.39 1.47 18.36
C VAL A 131 3.76 2.43 17.35
N VAL A 132 4.55 3.17 16.59
CA VAL A 132 4.04 4.08 15.54
C VAL A 132 3.28 3.29 14.48
N SER A 133 3.86 2.20 13.98
CA SER A 133 3.17 1.33 13.01
C SER A 133 1.86 0.75 13.57
N MET A 134 1.84 0.26 14.81
CA MET A 134 0.60 -0.24 15.42
C MET A 134 -0.49 0.84 15.51
N ARG A 135 -0.13 2.09 15.77
CA ARG A 135 -1.08 3.21 15.80
C ARG A 135 -1.65 3.53 14.44
N ASP A 136 -0.82 3.43 13.41
CA ASP A 136 -1.23 3.68 12.05
C ASP A 136 -2.27 2.65 11.61
N VAL A 137 -1.97 1.38 11.85
CA VAL A 137 -2.92 0.26 11.67
C VAL A 137 -4.21 0.55 12.44
N ILE A 138 -4.15 0.76 13.76
CA ILE A 138 -5.34 0.98 14.59
C ILE A 138 -6.17 2.13 14.03
N ARG A 139 -5.54 3.28 13.75
CA ARG A 139 -6.24 4.45 13.24
C ARG A 139 -6.89 4.20 11.88
N ALA A 140 -6.18 3.55 10.95
CA ALA A 140 -6.70 3.25 9.62
C ALA A 140 -7.92 2.33 9.70
N TYR A 141 -7.84 1.27 10.52
CA TYR A 141 -8.95 0.34 10.73
C TYR A 141 -10.10 0.94 11.56
N GLU A 142 -9.85 1.86 12.49
CA GLU A 142 -10.90 2.61 13.19
C GLU A 142 -11.70 3.49 12.20
N VAL A 143 -11.02 4.16 11.27
CA VAL A 143 -11.65 4.95 10.21
C VAL A 143 -12.49 4.03 9.30
N ALA A 144 -11.92 2.92 8.84
CA ALA A 144 -12.63 1.95 8.00
C ALA A 144 -13.82 1.31 8.71
N ALA A 145 -13.70 1.01 10.02
CA ALA A 145 -14.80 0.49 10.82
C ALA A 145 -15.93 1.53 10.98
N GLY A 146 -15.60 2.80 11.21
CA GLY A 146 -16.59 3.89 11.24
C GLY A 146 -17.29 4.09 9.90
N TRP A 147 -16.56 3.98 8.79
CA TRP A 147 -17.13 4.00 7.44
C TRP A 147 -18.08 2.81 7.22
N LEU A 148 -17.67 1.60 7.62
CA LEU A 148 -18.48 0.39 7.51
C LEU A 148 -19.79 0.51 8.31
N ASP A 149 -19.72 1.04 9.53
CA ASP A 149 -20.91 1.23 10.37
C ASP A 149 -21.87 2.26 9.79
N THR A 150 -21.36 3.31 9.13
CA THR A 150 -22.17 4.31 8.42
C THR A 150 -22.93 3.70 7.24
N HIS A 151 -22.28 2.81 6.48
CA HIS A 151 -22.85 2.19 5.27
C HIS A 151 -23.51 0.82 5.51
N ARG A 152 -23.53 0.31 6.75
CA ARG A 152 -24.01 -1.05 7.06
C ARG A 152 -25.41 -1.37 6.51
N ARG A 153 -26.31 -0.38 6.48
CA ARG A 153 -27.69 -0.56 5.98
C ARG A 153 -27.79 -0.72 4.47
N GLU A 154 -26.79 -0.22 3.73
CA GLU A 154 -26.71 -0.32 2.27
C GLU A 154 -26.08 -1.64 1.82
N LEU A 155 -25.35 -2.29 2.73
CA LEU A 155 -24.69 -3.57 2.49
C LEU A 155 -25.69 -4.73 2.62
N SER A 156 -26.03 -5.34 1.50
CA SER A 156 -26.87 -6.53 1.42
C SER A 156 -26.06 -7.83 1.56
N GLY A 157 -26.75 -8.97 1.70
CA GLY A 157 -26.13 -10.30 1.60
C GLY A 157 -25.17 -10.68 2.74
N GLY A 158 -25.18 -9.95 3.86
CA GLY A 158 -24.25 -10.22 4.97
C GLY A 158 -22.82 -9.74 4.70
N LEU A 159 -22.62 -8.88 3.70
CA LEU A 159 -21.29 -8.44 3.27
C LEU A 159 -20.53 -7.68 4.39
N ALA A 160 -21.24 -6.90 5.21
CA ALA A 160 -20.66 -6.24 6.38
C ALA A 160 -20.12 -7.26 7.40
N ASP A 161 -20.89 -8.29 7.70
CA ASP A 161 -20.50 -9.35 8.64
C ASP A 161 -19.35 -10.19 8.07
N HIS A 162 -19.34 -10.41 6.74
CA HIS A 162 -18.23 -11.08 6.07
C HIS A 162 -16.92 -10.28 6.19
N LEU A 163 -16.97 -8.96 5.96
CA LEU A 163 -15.82 -8.09 6.16
C LEU A 163 -15.32 -8.12 7.61
N GLN A 164 -16.24 -8.07 8.59
CA GLN A 164 -15.88 -8.19 10.00
C GLN A 164 -15.19 -9.53 10.29
N ASN A 165 -15.71 -10.64 9.75
CA ASN A 165 -15.08 -11.95 9.88
C ASN A 165 -13.68 -11.99 9.23
N VAL A 166 -13.47 -11.33 8.09
CA VAL A 166 -12.13 -11.17 7.49
C VAL A 166 -11.18 -10.48 8.47
N TRP A 167 -11.61 -9.41 9.15
CA TRP A 167 -10.80 -8.73 10.17
C TRP A 167 -10.60 -9.54 11.46
N GLU A 168 -11.56 -10.40 11.81
CA GLU A 168 -11.44 -11.33 12.95
C GLU A 168 -10.49 -12.49 12.67
N GLN A 169 -10.22 -12.82 11.41
CA GLN A 169 -9.31 -13.91 11.04
C GLN A 169 -7.91 -13.40 10.65
N SER A 170 -7.79 -12.12 10.31
CA SER A 170 -6.54 -11.54 9.82
C SER A 170 -5.67 -11.01 10.97
N SER A 171 -4.48 -11.58 11.16
CA SER A 171 -3.46 -11.02 12.05
C SER A 171 -2.99 -9.66 11.53
N TRP A 172 -2.99 -8.63 12.38
CA TRP A 172 -2.53 -7.30 11.98
C TRP A 172 -1.05 -7.29 11.55
N HIS A 173 -0.25 -8.22 12.08
CA HIS A 173 1.16 -8.35 11.73
C HIS A 173 1.33 -9.00 10.35
N ASN A 174 0.59 -10.08 10.06
CA ASN A 174 0.65 -10.77 8.78
C ASN A 174 0.19 -9.90 7.60
N LEU A 175 -0.71 -8.94 7.88
CA LEU A 175 -1.16 -7.94 6.90
C LEU A 175 -0.07 -6.93 6.52
N ARG A 176 1.00 -6.87 7.32
CA ARG A 176 2.15 -5.99 7.11
C ARG A 176 3.33 -6.71 6.47
N GLU A 177 3.44 -8.03 6.64
CA GLU A 177 4.40 -8.79 5.86
C GLU A 177 4.08 -8.58 4.38
N GLN A 178 5.08 -8.09 3.64
CA GLN A 178 4.92 -7.82 2.22
C GLN A 178 4.33 -9.06 1.58
N LEU A 179 3.20 -8.84 0.90
CA LEU A 179 2.63 -9.81 0.00
C LEU A 179 3.76 -10.30 -0.91
N PRO A 180 3.90 -11.62 -1.15
CA PRO A 180 5.05 -12.16 -1.86
C PRO A 180 5.27 -11.41 -3.17
N GLU A 181 6.56 -11.24 -3.48
CA GLU A 181 7.08 -10.44 -4.59
C GLU A 181 6.15 -10.48 -5.81
N ALA A 182 5.83 -9.29 -6.31
CA ALA A 182 5.08 -8.97 -7.52
C ALA A 182 4.31 -10.13 -8.17
N VAL A 183 2.97 -10.06 -8.15
CA VAL A 183 2.14 -10.94 -9.00
C VAL A 183 2.20 -10.41 -10.43
N GLY A 184 3.28 -10.75 -11.14
CA GLY A 184 3.57 -10.23 -12.48
C GLY A 184 4.18 -8.83 -12.45
N ASP A 185 3.53 -7.87 -13.10
CA ASP A 185 3.96 -6.48 -13.25
C ASP A 185 3.42 -5.52 -12.17
N ALA A 186 2.47 -5.98 -11.35
CA ALA A 186 1.86 -5.17 -10.28
C ALA A 186 2.58 -5.34 -8.94
N TYR A 187 2.86 -4.21 -8.29
CA TYR A 187 3.26 -4.20 -6.88
C TYR A 187 2.02 -4.46 -6.02
N VAL A 188 2.14 -5.33 -5.02
CA VAL A 188 1.03 -5.62 -4.14
C VAL A 188 1.09 -4.66 -2.94
N PRO A 189 0.11 -3.75 -2.78
CA PRO A 189 0.11 -2.75 -1.71
C PRO A 189 0.11 -3.36 -0.32
N ASP A 190 0.62 -2.62 0.67
CA ASP A 190 0.39 -2.94 2.08
C ASP A 190 -1.13 -3.02 2.34
N ALA A 191 -1.59 -3.97 3.14
CA ALA A 191 -3.03 -4.18 3.36
C ALA A 191 -3.75 -2.94 3.93
N GLU A 192 -3.02 -2.06 4.62
CA GLU A 192 -3.54 -0.77 5.08
C GLU A 192 -3.97 0.15 3.93
N ARG A 193 -3.26 0.13 2.79
CA ARG A 193 -3.63 0.92 1.61
C ARG A 193 -4.92 0.45 0.97
N LEU A 194 -5.25 -0.84 1.10
CA LEU A 194 -6.53 -1.36 0.63
C LEU A 194 -7.71 -0.73 1.37
N LEU A 195 -7.51 -0.20 2.58
CA LEU A 195 -8.55 0.50 3.34
C LEU A 195 -9.01 1.80 2.68
N ASP A 196 -8.29 2.33 1.69
CA ASP A 196 -8.74 3.46 0.87
C ASP A 196 -10.05 3.12 0.14
N LEU A 197 -10.30 1.83 -0.17
CA LEU A 197 -11.60 1.36 -0.68
C LEU A 197 -12.73 1.61 0.31
N LEU A 198 -12.45 1.59 1.61
CA LEU A 198 -13.41 1.75 2.71
C LEU A 198 -13.42 3.19 3.25
N SER A 199 -13.36 4.17 2.36
CA SER A 199 -13.34 5.60 2.68
C SER A 199 -13.97 6.46 1.59
N ASP A 200 -14.82 7.42 1.95
CA ASP A 200 -15.44 8.36 0.98
C ASP A 200 -14.53 9.54 0.60
N THR A 201 -13.35 9.63 1.21
CA THR A 201 -12.45 10.80 1.07
C THR A 201 -11.02 10.42 0.74
N ALA A 202 -10.65 9.14 0.88
CA ALA A 202 -9.31 8.68 0.56
C ALA A 202 -9.21 8.46 -0.95
N TRP A 203 -8.15 9.03 -1.52
CA TRP A 203 -7.78 8.79 -2.90
C TRP A 203 -7.01 7.48 -2.96
N MET A 204 -7.49 6.56 -3.79
CA MET A 204 -6.79 5.29 -3.98
C MET A 204 -5.40 5.53 -4.57
N GLN A 205 -4.44 4.76 -4.09
CA GLN A 205 -3.08 4.81 -4.59
C GLN A 205 -2.93 3.95 -5.86
N ASP A 206 -1.95 4.28 -6.71
CA ASP A 206 -1.73 3.59 -7.99
C ASP A 206 -1.48 2.09 -7.84
N ASP A 207 -0.84 1.66 -6.75
CA ASP A 207 -0.60 0.24 -6.48
C ASP A 207 -1.88 -0.54 -6.16
N VAL A 208 -2.87 0.12 -5.54
CA VAL A 208 -4.20 -0.47 -5.34
C VAL A 208 -4.91 -0.62 -6.69
N LEU A 209 -4.84 0.39 -7.56
CA LEU A 209 -5.40 0.35 -8.91
C LEU A 209 -4.77 -0.75 -9.77
N ASP A 210 -3.44 -0.84 -9.76
CA ASP A 210 -2.69 -1.86 -10.49
C ASP A 210 -3.03 -3.27 -9.99
N LEU A 211 -3.20 -3.45 -8.67
CA LEU A 211 -3.66 -4.72 -8.12
C LEU A 211 -5.08 -5.06 -8.58
N MET A 212 -6.01 -4.10 -8.59
CA MET A 212 -7.38 -4.32 -9.07
C MET A 212 -7.39 -4.70 -10.56
N MET A 213 -6.59 -4.02 -11.39
CA MET A 213 -6.45 -4.31 -12.82
C MET A 213 -5.85 -5.69 -13.06
N ARG A 214 -4.81 -6.06 -12.31
CA ARG A 214 -4.21 -7.39 -12.38
C ARG A 214 -5.20 -8.48 -11.98
N ARG A 215 -5.97 -8.24 -10.92
CA ARG A 215 -7.00 -9.17 -10.46
C ARG A 215 -8.08 -9.38 -11.51
N LEU A 216 -8.52 -8.29 -12.16
CA LEU A 216 -9.47 -8.35 -13.27
C LEU A 216 -8.88 -9.15 -14.45
N ALA A 217 -7.62 -8.92 -14.81
CA ALA A 217 -6.92 -9.67 -15.85
C ALA A 217 -6.94 -11.19 -15.57
N MET A 218 -6.67 -11.58 -14.32
CA MET A 218 -6.73 -12.99 -13.91
C MET A 218 -8.15 -13.57 -13.92
N LYS A 219 -9.19 -12.76 -13.69
CA LYS A 219 -10.59 -13.24 -13.78
C LYS A 219 -10.98 -13.62 -15.20
N VAL A 220 -10.49 -12.85 -16.18
CA VAL A 220 -10.83 -13.07 -17.60
C VAL A 220 -9.80 -13.96 -18.31
N GLU A 221 -8.68 -14.28 -17.66
CA GLU A 221 -7.66 -15.19 -18.19
C GLU A 221 -8.27 -16.58 -18.44
N GLY A 222 -8.30 -16.99 -19.69
CA GLY A 222 -8.84 -18.28 -20.12
C GLY A 222 -10.31 -18.26 -20.53
N ASP A 223 -11.02 -17.13 -20.39
CA ASP A 223 -12.34 -16.98 -21.02
C ASP A 223 -12.17 -16.73 -22.53
N PRO A 224 -12.54 -17.68 -23.41
CA PRO A 224 -12.36 -17.53 -24.85
C PRO A 224 -13.22 -16.41 -25.47
N ASN A 225 -14.23 -15.91 -24.74
CA ASN A 225 -15.12 -14.85 -25.21
C ASN A 225 -14.55 -13.45 -24.94
N VAL A 226 -13.62 -13.32 -23.99
CA VAL A 226 -13.00 -12.03 -23.67
C VAL A 226 -11.77 -11.82 -24.55
N ARG A 227 -11.89 -10.90 -25.53
CA ARG A 227 -10.79 -10.52 -26.44
C ARG A 227 -10.18 -9.17 -26.09
N VAL A 228 -9.84 -9.03 -24.81
CA VAL A 228 -9.32 -7.78 -24.25
C VAL A 228 -8.07 -8.07 -23.43
N LEU A 229 -7.03 -7.28 -23.67
CA LEU A 229 -5.79 -7.25 -22.93
C LEU A 229 -5.85 -6.14 -21.89
N LEU A 230 -5.90 -6.51 -20.62
CA LEU A 230 -5.93 -5.55 -19.51
C LEU A 230 -4.51 -5.10 -19.14
N ARG A 231 -4.36 -3.79 -18.90
CA ARG A 231 -3.08 -3.16 -18.58
C ARG A 231 -3.19 -2.23 -17.38
N THR A 232 -2.13 -2.24 -16.57
CA THR A 232 -1.90 -1.39 -15.40
C THR A 232 -1.56 0.05 -15.81
N LEU A 233 -1.49 0.97 -14.84
CA LEU A 233 -1.08 2.36 -15.05
C LEU A 233 0.32 2.48 -15.67
N ARG A 234 1.16 1.45 -15.52
CA ARG A 234 2.47 1.38 -16.16
C ARG A 234 2.40 1.50 -17.68
N PHE A 235 1.39 0.92 -18.33
CA PHE A 235 1.20 1.06 -19.78
C PHE A 235 1.00 2.52 -20.18
N TRP A 236 0.15 3.25 -19.46
CA TRP A 236 -0.09 4.67 -19.69
C TRP A 236 1.19 5.51 -19.49
N ARG A 237 1.97 5.22 -18.43
CA ARG A 237 3.26 5.88 -18.18
C ARG A 237 4.29 5.63 -19.30
N GLU A 238 4.33 4.42 -19.84
CA GLU A 238 5.20 4.09 -20.98
C GLU A 238 4.77 4.86 -22.25
N LEU A 239 3.45 5.01 -22.50
CA LEU A 239 2.94 5.85 -23.60
C LEU A 239 3.37 7.32 -23.44
N GLY A 240 3.16 7.89 -22.24
CA GLY A 240 3.54 9.27 -21.95
C GLY A 240 5.05 9.50 -22.07
N GLY A 241 5.87 8.56 -21.57
CA GLY A 241 7.32 8.59 -21.71
C GLY A 241 7.79 8.50 -23.17
N LEU A 242 7.19 7.63 -23.98
CA LEU A 242 7.48 7.54 -25.41
C LEU A 242 7.14 8.86 -26.12
N TYR A 243 5.95 9.41 -25.87
CA TYR A 243 5.49 10.67 -26.45
C TYR A 243 6.39 11.85 -26.06
N ALA A 244 6.70 12.02 -24.77
CA ALA A 244 7.55 13.10 -24.28
C ALA A 244 8.99 13.06 -24.85
N SER A 245 9.48 11.86 -25.19
CA SER A 245 10.81 11.69 -25.77
C SER A 245 10.91 12.04 -27.26
N ASN A 246 9.78 12.27 -27.95
CA ASN A 246 9.70 12.34 -29.43
C ASN A 246 10.46 11.19 -30.13
N GLY A 247 10.60 10.06 -29.43
CA GLY A 247 11.63 9.06 -29.69
C GLY A 247 11.12 7.88 -30.51
N GLY A 248 12.08 7.11 -31.03
CA GLY A 248 11.81 5.81 -31.64
C GLY A 248 11.41 4.79 -30.56
N PHE A 249 10.36 4.02 -30.85
CA PHE A 249 9.94 2.91 -30.00
C PHE A 249 11.07 1.88 -29.83
N ASN A 250 11.34 1.49 -28.58
CA ASN A 250 12.31 0.47 -28.22
C ASN A 250 11.65 -0.57 -27.31
N GLU A 251 11.59 -1.81 -27.78
CA GLU A 251 10.90 -2.90 -27.07
C GLU A 251 11.47 -3.19 -25.68
N THR A 252 12.77 -2.97 -25.47
CA THR A 252 13.43 -3.19 -24.18
C THR A 252 13.09 -2.10 -23.16
N LEU A 253 12.86 -0.87 -23.62
CA LEU A 253 12.49 0.25 -22.76
C LEU A 253 11.00 0.27 -22.43
N TYR A 254 10.16 -0.27 -23.31
CA TYR A 254 8.70 -0.23 -23.19
C TYR A 254 8.09 -1.64 -23.29
N PRO A 255 8.32 -2.52 -22.30
CA PRO A 255 7.86 -3.90 -22.35
C PRO A 255 6.32 -4.03 -22.39
N ASN A 256 5.58 -3.15 -21.71
CA ASN A 256 4.11 -3.22 -21.70
C ASN A 256 3.52 -2.83 -23.05
N LEU A 257 4.12 -1.81 -23.70
CA LEU A 257 3.78 -1.43 -25.07
C LEU A 257 4.09 -2.58 -26.03
N THR A 258 5.23 -3.25 -25.88
CA THR A 258 5.63 -4.40 -26.73
C THR A 258 4.61 -5.53 -26.66
N GLU A 259 4.19 -5.92 -25.47
CA GLU A 259 3.18 -6.96 -25.31
C GLU A 259 1.83 -6.53 -25.92
N ALA A 260 1.46 -5.25 -25.78
CA ALA A 260 0.27 -4.69 -26.40
C ALA A 260 0.33 -4.69 -27.94
N VAL A 261 1.51 -4.52 -28.56
CA VAL A 261 1.68 -4.68 -30.02
C VAL A 261 1.31 -6.09 -30.47
N ILE A 262 1.75 -7.12 -29.73
CA ILE A 262 1.48 -8.51 -30.05
C ILE A 262 -0.03 -8.77 -30.02
N ALA A 263 -0.71 -8.33 -28.95
CA ALA A 263 -2.14 -8.46 -28.80
C ALA A 263 -2.92 -7.70 -29.90
N ALA A 264 -2.55 -6.45 -30.18
CA ALA A 264 -3.18 -5.63 -31.21
C ALA A 264 -3.10 -6.28 -32.60
N ARG A 265 -1.96 -6.90 -32.97
CA ARG A 265 -1.82 -7.66 -34.23
C ARG A 265 -2.74 -8.87 -34.31
N GLN A 266 -3.16 -9.42 -33.18
CA GLN A 266 -4.12 -10.52 -33.10
C GLN A 266 -5.58 -10.05 -33.08
N GLY A 267 -5.81 -8.74 -33.19
CA GLY A 267 -7.13 -8.12 -33.09
C GLY A 267 -7.71 -8.21 -31.67
N ILE A 268 -6.86 -8.21 -30.65
CA ILE A 268 -7.23 -8.12 -29.23
C ILE A 268 -7.24 -6.63 -28.87
N GLU A 269 -8.34 -6.17 -28.24
CA GLU A 269 -8.45 -4.79 -27.74
C GLU A 269 -7.55 -4.59 -26.51
N ILE A 270 -7.16 -3.36 -26.22
CA ILE A 270 -6.31 -3.04 -25.06
C ILE A 270 -7.09 -2.14 -24.11
N ALA A 271 -7.33 -2.60 -22.89
CA ALA A 271 -8.05 -1.87 -21.85
C ALA A 271 -7.09 -1.42 -20.74
N PHE A 272 -7.11 -0.14 -20.38
CA PHE A 272 -6.15 0.43 -19.43
C PHE A 272 -6.71 1.65 -18.71
N ILE A 273 -6.09 1.98 -17.58
CA ILE A 273 -6.38 3.19 -16.81
C ILE A 273 -5.50 4.33 -17.35
N VAL A 274 -6.13 5.49 -17.54
CA VAL A 274 -5.47 6.75 -17.89
C VAL A 274 -5.44 7.62 -16.62
N SER A 275 -4.27 8.16 -16.31
CA SER A 275 -4.11 9.13 -15.22
C SER A 275 -3.87 10.50 -15.82
N ASP A 276 -4.70 11.48 -15.44
CA ASP A 276 -4.50 12.86 -15.85
C ASP A 276 -3.40 13.52 -15.00
N GLU A 277 -2.74 14.51 -15.59
CA GLU A 277 -1.83 15.42 -14.89
C GLU A 277 -2.59 16.72 -14.60
N ASP A 278 -2.50 17.22 -13.35
CA ASP A 278 -3.06 18.54 -13.08
C ASP A 278 -2.25 19.67 -13.76
N GLU A 279 -2.74 20.91 -13.67
CA GLU A 279 -2.05 22.11 -14.20
C GLU A 279 -0.64 22.33 -13.62
N ASN A 280 -0.30 21.64 -12.53
CA ASN A 280 1.01 21.69 -11.87
C ASN A 280 1.90 20.50 -12.24
N ASN A 281 1.52 19.70 -13.25
CA ASN A 281 2.16 18.44 -13.65
C ASN A 281 2.23 17.42 -12.49
N VAL A 282 1.27 17.47 -11.56
CA VAL A 282 1.09 16.41 -10.57
C VAL A 282 0.29 15.31 -11.25
N MET A 283 1.00 14.25 -11.67
CA MET A 283 0.36 13.01 -12.12
C MET A 283 -0.53 12.44 -11.01
N GLY A 284 -1.71 11.92 -11.36
CA GLY A 284 -2.57 11.18 -10.43
C GLY A 284 -3.65 12.02 -9.75
N SER A 285 -4.02 13.16 -10.36
CA SER A 285 -5.12 14.00 -9.88
C SER A 285 -6.50 13.52 -10.37
N HIS A 286 -6.55 12.57 -11.29
CA HIS A 286 -7.79 11.95 -11.77
C HIS A 286 -7.48 10.66 -12.52
N TRP A 287 -8.33 9.64 -12.37
CA TRP A 287 -8.19 8.37 -13.07
C TRP A 287 -9.42 8.08 -13.91
N THR A 288 -9.19 7.66 -15.15
CA THR A 288 -10.21 7.38 -16.17
C THR A 288 -9.92 6.05 -16.87
N ALA A 289 -10.88 5.54 -17.64
CA ALA A 289 -10.76 4.26 -18.33
C ALA A 289 -10.67 4.47 -19.86
N CYS A 290 -9.83 3.67 -20.51
CA CYS A 290 -9.71 3.68 -21.96
C CYS A 290 -9.68 2.25 -22.52
N VAL A 291 -10.37 2.04 -23.64
CA VAL A 291 -10.28 0.81 -24.44
C VAL A 291 -9.88 1.18 -25.85
N LEU A 292 -8.76 0.63 -26.33
CA LEU A 292 -8.22 0.82 -27.66
C LEU A 292 -8.52 -0.39 -28.55
N ASP A 293 -9.20 -0.13 -29.66
CA ASP A 293 -9.40 -1.10 -30.73
C ASP A 293 -8.54 -0.70 -31.94
N VAL A 294 -7.35 -1.29 -32.02
CA VAL A 294 -6.39 -1.01 -33.09
C VAL A 294 -6.92 -1.48 -34.45
N ARG A 295 -7.74 -2.54 -34.48
CA ARG A 295 -8.28 -3.10 -35.72
C ARG A 295 -9.27 -2.14 -36.38
N HIS A 296 -10.15 -1.53 -35.58
CA HIS A 296 -11.12 -0.54 -36.06
C HIS A 296 -10.58 0.89 -36.00
N ARG A 297 -9.36 1.08 -35.48
CA ARG A 297 -8.69 2.38 -35.29
C ARG A 297 -9.54 3.34 -34.47
N THR A 298 -10.16 2.79 -33.44
CA THR A 298 -11.01 3.51 -32.52
C THR A 298 -10.52 3.38 -31.09
N TYR A 299 -10.90 4.35 -30.26
CA TYR A 299 -10.81 4.21 -28.81
C TYR A 299 -12.13 4.61 -28.16
N ARG A 300 -12.43 3.98 -27.02
CA ARG A 300 -13.54 4.33 -26.13
C ARG A 300 -12.95 4.89 -24.86
N PHE A 301 -13.55 5.95 -24.35
CA PHE A 301 -13.10 6.62 -23.14
C PHE A 301 -14.25 6.66 -22.12
N GLY A 302 -13.92 6.56 -20.84
CA GLY A 302 -14.89 6.65 -19.76
C GLY A 302 -14.33 7.50 -18.64
N ASP A 303 -15.08 8.52 -18.24
CA ASP A 303 -14.73 9.42 -17.16
C ASP A 303 -15.93 9.58 -16.22
N SER A 304 -15.73 9.29 -14.94
CA SER A 304 -16.77 9.45 -13.93
C SER A 304 -17.18 10.91 -13.70
N LEU A 305 -16.44 11.89 -14.18
CA LEU A 305 -16.78 13.32 -14.13
C LEU A 305 -17.40 13.84 -15.45
N ASP A 306 -17.62 12.96 -16.43
CA ASP A 306 -18.15 13.33 -17.75
C ASP A 306 -17.28 14.40 -18.46
N MET A 307 -15.96 14.34 -18.24
CA MET A 307 -15.00 15.21 -18.92
C MET A 307 -14.51 14.58 -20.22
N ASP A 308 -14.05 15.42 -21.13
CA ASP A 308 -13.37 14.97 -22.33
C ASP A 308 -12.03 14.29 -22.00
N PRO A 309 -11.55 13.36 -22.86
CA PRO A 309 -10.26 12.72 -22.68
C PRO A 309 -9.13 13.75 -22.56
N PRO A 310 -8.08 13.47 -21.76
CA PRO A 310 -6.91 14.34 -21.68
C PRO A 310 -6.36 14.64 -23.08
N PRO A 311 -6.04 15.90 -23.42
CA PRO A 311 -5.61 16.27 -24.77
C PRO A 311 -4.40 15.48 -25.28
N ALA A 312 -3.58 14.93 -24.37
CA ALA A 312 -2.43 14.11 -24.69
C ALA A 312 -2.77 12.64 -25.04
N LEU A 313 -3.95 12.12 -24.67
CA LEU A 313 -4.30 10.71 -24.83
C LEU A 313 -4.21 10.26 -26.29
N GLN A 314 -4.94 10.92 -27.18
CA GLN A 314 -4.98 10.55 -28.60
C GLN A 314 -3.60 10.73 -29.28
N PRO A 315 -2.88 11.86 -29.12
CA PRO A 315 -1.53 11.99 -29.64
C PRO A 315 -0.53 10.93 -29.14
N CYS A 316 -0.61 10.54 -27.86
CA CYS A 316 0.24 9.48 -27.31
C CYS A 316 -0.03 8.13 -27.99
N LEU A 317 -1.31 7.77 -28.13
CA LEU A 317 -1.74 6.54 -28.79
C LEU A 317 -1.34 6.51 -30.26
N GLU A 318 -1.61 7.59 -31.00
CA GLU A 318 -1.25 7.71 -32.40
C GLU A 318 0.27 7.63 -32.61
N ASN A 319 1.06 8.38 -31.82
CA ASN A 319 2.52 8.33 -31.88
C ASN A 319 3.05 6.92 -31.69
N TRP A 320 2.56 6.21 -30.67
CA TRP A 320 2.92 4.82 -30.44
C TRP A 320 2.52 3.94 -31.63
N LEU A 321 1.25 3.96 -32.06
CA LEU A 321 0.78 3.09 -33.15
C LEU A 321 1.48 3.37 -34.49
N TYR A 322 1.82 4.62 -34.81
CA TYR A 322 2.64 4.96 -35.97
C TYR A 322 4.04 4.36 -35.85
N SER A 323 4.67 4.47 -34.68
CA SER A 323 6.04 3.98 -34.44
C SER A 323 6.18 2.46 -34.60
N VAL A 324 5.10 1.71 -34.35
CA VAL A 324 5.07 0.24 -34.48
C VAL A 324 4.39 -0.26 -35.75
N GLY A 325 4.00 0.65 -36.65
CA GLY A 325 3.37 0.34 -37.93
C GLY A 325 1.96 -0.24 -37.83
N LEU A 326 1.24 0.03 -36.74
CA LEU A 326 -0.15 -0.40 -36.53
C LEU A 326 -1.18 0.63 -37.02
N LEU A 327 -0.77 1.89 -37.23
CA LEU A 327 -1.59 2.95 -37.82
C LEU A 327 -0.92 3.49 -39.09
N PRO A 328 -1.63 3.63 -40.23
CA PRO A 328 -1.05 4.19 -41.45
C PRO A 328 -0.76 5.69 -41.32
N PRO A 329 0.37 6.21 -41.83
CA PRO A 329 0.70 7.63 -41.73
C PRO A 329 -0.44 8.54 -42.21
N GLY A 330 -0.85 9.49 -41.36
CA GLY A 330 -1.88 10.49 -41.68
C GLY A 330 -3.32 10.01 -41.45
N GLU A 331 -3.54 8.79 -40.97
CA GLU A 331 -4.86 8.29 -40.60
C GLU A 331 -5.04 8.35 -39.07
N PRO A 332 -5.80 9.33 -38.55
CA PRO A 332 -5.93 9.50 -37.10
C PRO A 332 -6.80 8.39 -36.47
N LEU A 333 -6.58 8.15 -35.19
CA LEU A 333 -7.52 7.39 -34.36
C LEU A 333 -8.83 8.15 -34.25
N ARG A 334 -9.94 7.42 -34.14
CA ARG A 334 -11.27 7.99 -33.94
C ARG A 334 -11.80 7.65 -32.56
N ARG A 335 -12.40 8.61 -31.86
CA ARG A 335 -13.20 8.31 -30.68
C ARG A 335 -14.48 7.58 -31.12
N ASP A 336 -14.71 6.38 -30.59
CA ASP A 336 -15.99 5.67 -30.68
C ASP A 336 -16.89 6.11 -29.51
N ARG A 337 -18.03 5.45 -29.30
CA ARG A 337 -18.87 5.66 -28.12
C ARG A 337 -18.07 5.51 -26.83
N ASP A 338 -18.45 6.29 -25.83
CA ASP A 338 -17.85 6.22 -24.50
C ASP A 338 -18.11 4.87 -23.83
N LEU A 339 -17.24 4.50 -22.88
CA LEU A 339 -17.46 3.36 -22.02
C LEU A 339 -18.71 3.61 -21.17
N GLU A 340 -19.49 2.54 -20.90
CA GLU A 340 -20.62 2.70 -19.98
C GLU A 340 -20.10 3.07 -18.60
N HIS A 341 -20.58 4.19 -18.08
CA HIS A 341 -20.19 4.71 -16.78
C HIS A 341 -21.36 5.41 -16.08
N ARG A 342 -21.12 5.86 -14.85
CA ARG A 342 -22.01 6.74 -14.10
C ARG A 342 -21.20 7.90 -13.55
N ILE A 343 -21.90 9.01 -13.32
CA ILE A 343 -21.30 10.25 -12.84
C ILE A 343 -21.03 10.13 -11.35
N GLN A 344 -19.79 10.35 -10.93
CA GLN A 344 -19.41 10.42 -9.53
C GLN A 344 -19.88 11.72 -8.89
N ALA A 345 -20.29 11.64 -7.62
CA ALA A 345 -20.71 12.80 -6.85
C ALA A 345 -19.61 13.31 -5.89
N ASP A 346 -18.52 12.55 -5.74
CA ASP A 346 -17.40 12.86 -4.86
C ASP A 346 -16.11 13.07 -5.66
N ALA A 347 -15.05 13.51 -4.98
CA ALA A 347 -13.77 13.86 -5.61
C ALA A 347 -12.73 12.72 -5.56
N SER A 348 -13.05 11.55 -5.01
CA SER A 348 -12.06 10.51 -4.68
C SER A 348 -12.35 9.13 -5.27
N SER A 349 -13.56 8.91 -5.78
CA SER A 349 -14.02 7.63 -6.33
C SER A 349 -13.52 7.33 -7.75
N CYS A 350 -12.90 8.30 -8.46
CA CYS A 350 -12.60 8.17 -9.89
C CYS A 350 -11.75 6.93 -10.21
N GLY A 351 -10.74 6.62 -9.39
CA GLY A 351 -9.95 5.40 -9.55
C GLY A 351 -10.79 4.11 -9.47
N PHE A 352 -11.74 4.07 -8.54
CA PHE A 352 -12.56 2.88 -8.31
C PHE A 352 -13.54 2.69 -9.45
N ILE A 353 -14.13 3.79 -9.88
CA ILE A 353 -15.11 3.82 -10.97
C ILE A 353 -14.41 3.49 -12.29
N ALA A 354 -13.21 4.02 -12.56
CA ALA A 354 -12.45 3.69 -13.77
C ALA A 354 -12.18 2.18 -13.89
N VAL A 355 -11.77 1.51 -12.81
CA VAL A 355 -11.61 0.06 -12.83
C VAL A 355 -12.96 -0.65 -12.97
N ASN A 356 -14.02 -0.20 -12.30
CA ASN A 356 -15.35 -0.77 -12.43
C ASN A 356 -15.92 -0.64 -13.87
N MET A 357 -15.64 0.45 -14.58
CA MET A 357 -15.99 0.59 -16.01
C MET A 357 -15.32 -0.49 -16.84
N LEU A 358 -14.03 -0.77 -16.60
CA LEU A 358 -13.32 -1.83 -17.30
C LEU A 358 -13.80 -3.22 -16.89
N GLU A 359 -14.15 -3.43 -15.61
CA GLU A 359 -14.76 -4.68 -15.12
C GLU A 359 -16.10 -4.93 -15.81
N HIS A 360 -16.97 -3.93 -15.91
CA HIS A 360 -18.23 -4.03 -16.63
C HIS A 360 -18.04 -4.22 -18.15
N TYR A 361 -17.02 -3.61 -18.74
CA TYR A 361 -16.69 -3.76 -20.15
C TYR A 361 -16.34 -5.21 -20.51
N VAL A 362 -15.50 -5.85 -19.70
CA VAL A 362 -15.03 -7.23 -19.95
C VAL A 362 -15.94 -8.30 -19.33
N LEU A 363 -16.76 -7.94 -18.35
CA LEU A 363 -17.75 -8.81 -17.69
C LEU A 363 -19.11 -8.08 -17.63
N PRO A 364 -19.93 -8.10 -18.71
CA PRO A 364 -21.16 -7.29 -18.80
C PRO A 364 -22.22 -7.57 -17.72
N ASP A 365 -22.19 -8.77 -17.12
CA ASP A 365 -23.09 -9.13 -16.02
C ASP A 365 -22.67 -8.51 -14.67
N GLN A 366 -21.48 -7.91 -14.58
CA GLN A 366 -21.03 -7.22 -13.38
C GLN A 366 -21.79 -5.91 -13.18
N MET A 367 -22.11 -5.63 -11.93
CA MET A 367 -22.82 -4.41 -11.55
C MET A 367 -21.95 -3.18 -11.82
N ILE A 368 -22.49 -2.25 -12.61
CA ILE A 368 -21.89 -0.94 -12.80
C ILE A 368 -22.02 -0.09 -11.54
N TRP A 369 -20.99 0.68 -11.24
CA TRP A 369 -20.95 1.59 -10.11
C TRP A 369 -22.11 2.58 -10.18
N THR A 370 -22.76 2.78 -9.04
CA THR A 370 -23.74 3.84 -8.82
C THR A 370 -23.54 4.38 -7.42
N PRO A 371 -24.01 5.60 -7.10
CA PRO A 371 -23.97 6.11 -5.72
C PRO A 371 -24.59 5.14 -4.70
N HIS A 372 -25.66 4.44 -5.08
CA HIS A 372 -26.35 3.48 -4.21
C HIS A 372 -25.62 2.13 -4.07
N ALA A 373 -24.83 1.74 -5.07
CA ALA A 373 -24.06 0.49 -5.06
C ALA A 373 -22.62 0.69 -4.55
N ASN A 374 -22.19 1.94 -4.34
CA ASN A 374 -20.80 2.30 -4.06
C ASN A 374 -20.22 1.50 -2.88
N ALA A 375 -20.91 1.53 -1.73
CA ALA A 375 -20.44 0.84 -0.54
C ALA A 375 -20.36 -0.68 -0.74
N HIS A 376 -21.36 -1.27 -1.41
CA HIS A 376 -21.38 -2.70 -1.71
C HIS A 376 -20.19 -3.11 -2.57
N LEU A 377 -19.96 -2.41 -3.68
CA LEU A 377 -18.88 -2.71 -4.61
C LEU A 377 -17.50 -2.52 -3.96
N ARG A 378 -17.32 -1.47 -3.15
CA ARG A 378 -16.07 -1.20 -2.43
C ARG A 378 -15.74 -2.28 -1.40
N VAL A 379 -16.71 -2.70 -0.59
CA VAL A 379 -16.51 -3.78 0.39
C VAL A 379 -16.24 -5.11 -0.31
N ALA A 380 -17.02 -5.44 -1.35
CA ALA A 380 -16.82 -6.66 -2.12
C ALA A 380 -15.41 -6.68 -2.73
N LYS A 381 -14.96 -5.57 -3.32
CA LYS A 381 -13.62 -5.44 -3.88
C LYS A 381 -12.55 -5.55 -2.80
N TYR A 382 -12.72 -4.90 -1.65
CA TYR A 382 -11.77 -5.01 -0.54
C TYR A 382 -11.60 -6.47 -0.08
N ILE A 383 -12.70 -7.18 0.17
CA ILE A 383 -12.67 -8.60 0.55
C ILE A 383 -11.98 -9.43 -0.54
N GLU A 384 -12.31 -9.18 -1.81
CA GLU A 384 -11.72 -9.85 -2.96
C GLU A 384 -10.19 -9.69 -3.00
N LEU A 385 -9.69 -8.47 -2.82
CA LEU A 385 -8.26 -8.16 -2.83
C LEU A 385 -7.54 -8.71 -1.59
N MET A 386 -8.19 -8.67 -0.42
CA MET A 386 -7.64 -9.25 0.80
C MET A 386 -7.48 -10.77 0.66
N ALA A 387 -8.40 -11.46 -0.02
CA ALA A 387 -8.29 -12.90 -0.27
C ALA A 387 -7.08 -13.29 -1.15
N TYR A 388 -6.47 -12.33 -1.85
CA TYR A 388 -5.20 -12.53 -2.56
C TYR A 388 -3.97 -12.54 -1.66
N ASN A 389 -4.12 -12.17 -0.39
CA ASN A 389 -3.04 -12.24 0.56
C ASN A 389 -2.75 -13.71 0.94
N PRO A 390 -1.60 -14.29 0.55
CA PRO A 390 -1.32 -15.69 0.87
C PRO A 390 -1.07 -15.91 2.37
N ASN A 391 -0.79 -14.84 3.13
CA ASN A 391 -0.72 -14.89 4.58
C ASN A 391 -2.12 -14.89 5.22
N MET A 392 -3.16 -14.55 4.46
CA MET A 392 -4.55 -14.86 4.82
C MET A 392 -4.85 -16.30 4.43
N ARG A 393 -4.57 -17.23 5.35
CA ARG A 393 -5.18 -18.56 5.30
C ARG A 393 -6.68 -18.41 5.59
N MET A 394 -7.47 -18.08 4.57
CA MET A 394 -8.93 -18.16 4.65
C MET A 394 -9.29 -19.62 4.93
N VAL A 395 -9.62 -19.92 6.19
CA VAL A 395 -9.97 -21.27 6.62
C VAL A 395 -11.38 -21.60 6.11
N GLY A 396 -11.46 -22.12 4.88
CA GLY A 396 -12.65 -22.76 4.32
C GLY A 396 -13.50 -21.91 3.36
N SER A 397 -13.67 -22.44 2.15
CA SER A 397 -14.86 -22.41 1.26
C SER A 397 -15.67 -21.10 1.02
N CYS A 398 -15.20 -19.91 1.38
CA CYS A 398 -15.99 -18.68 1.15
C CYS A 398 -15.94 -18.14 -0.30
N CYS A 399 -15.14 -18.72 -1.21
CA CYS A 399 -15.10 -18.27 -2.60
C CYS A 399 -16.45 -18.40 -3.35
N ALA A 400 -17.39 -19.21 -2.87
CA ALA A 400 -18.68 -19.41 -3.52
C ALA A 400 -19.68 -18.25 -3.36
N LEU A 401 -19.39 -17.24 -2.53
CA LEU A 401 -20.30 -16.10 -2.30
C LEU A 401 -20.00 -14.86 -3.17
N LEU A 402 -18.91 -14.87 -3.93
CA LEU A 402 -18.49 -13.74 -4.78
C LEU A 402 -18.65 -14.02 -6.29
N SER A 403 -19.25 -15.16 -6.64
CA SER A 403 -19.67 -15.56 -8.00
C SER A 403 -21.18 -15.50 -8.09
#